data_AF-A0A542YU22-F1
#
_entry.id   AF-A0A542YU22-F1
#
_cell.length_a   1.000
_cell.length_b   1.000
_cell.length_c   1.000
_cell.angle_alpha   90.00
_cell.angle_beta   90.00
_cell.angle_gamma   90.00
#
_symmetry.space_group_name_H-M   'P 1'
#
loop_
_entity.id
_entity.type
_entity.pdbx_description
1 polymer ?
#
loop_
_entity_poly.entity_id
_entity_poly.type
_entity_poly.pdbx_seq_one_letter_code
_entity_poly.pdbx_strand_id
1 'polypeptide(L)'
;MTEHEHTASRGAWEHTYESSPAPAYPLTPRPDGPPAPLGAADGPVRVEAKNPVISLVASFFVPGLGSFLNGDTERGIVIFAAYVASWIGYALLVWVLVGFLFLPVALGIWGYGMYHAYRGAEAWNARHGVLV
;
A
#
# COMPACT_ATOMS: atom_id res chain seq x y z
N MET A 1 31.70 -5.81 55.59
CA MET A 1 31.41 -4.39 55.35
C MET A 1 31.38 -4.26 53.83
N THR A 2 30.21 -4.49 53.21
CA THR A 2 29.26 -3.45 52.76
C THR A 2 29.97 -2.55 51.74
N GLU A 3 29.72 -2.65 50.44
CA GLU A 3 28.56 -2.15 49.68
C GLU A 3 28.82 -2.60 48.22
N HIS A 4 27.92 -3.29 47.49
CA HIS A 4 26.67 -2.79 46.92
C HIS A 4 26.83 -1.39 46.31
N GLU A 5 26.90 -1.30 44.97
CA GLU A 5 25.89 -0.63 44.15
C GLU A 5 26.45 -0.01 42.84
N HIS A 6 25.87 -0.49 41.75
CA HIS A 6 25.32 0.32 40.66
C HIS A 6 26.22 1.36 39.97
N THR A 7 26.92 0.91 38.93
CA THR A 7 26.86 1.62 37.64
C THR A 7 26.61 0.61 36.52
N ALA A 8 25.40 0.05 36.54
CA ALA A 8 24.83 -0.70 35.44
C ALA A 8 24.55 0.21 34.23
N SER A 9 24.61 -0.42 33.06
CA SER A 9 23.82 -0.11 31.86
C SER A 9 24.09 1.17 31.08
N ARG A 10 25.35 1.47 30.74
CA ARG A 10 25.66 2.40 29.63
C ARG A 10 26.11 1.73 28.32
N GLY A 11 26.27 0.41 28.27
CA GLY A 11 26.76 -0.29 27.07
C GLY A 11 25.73 -1.16 26.34
N ALA A 12 24.46 -1.17 26.75
CA ALA A 12 23.52 -2.22 26.32
C ALA A 12 22.90 -2.05 24.92
N TRP A 13 23.25 -0.99 24.17
CA TRP A 13 22.65 -0.73 22.85
C TRP A 13 23.66 -0.41 21.74
N GLU A 14 24.94 -0.70 21.95
CA GLU A 14 25.91 -0.74 20.87
C GLU A 14 25.87 -2.13 20.26
N HIS A 15 24.93 -2.36 19.34
CA HIS A 15 25.05 -3.46 18.39
C HIS A 15 26.17 -3.12 17.40
N THR A 16 27.41 -3.21 17.88
CA THR A 16 28.59 -3.27 17.04
C THR A 16 28.44 -4.54 16.23
N TYR A 17 28.24 -4.40 14.92
CA TYR A 17 28.39 -5.51 14.00
C TYR A 17 29.86 -5.91 14.02
N GLU A 18 30.23 -6.73 14.99
CA GLU A 18 31.54 -7.34 15.05
C GLU A 18 31.66 -8.24 13.83
N SER A 19 32.35 -7.71 12.82
CA SER A 19 32.73 -8.46 11.63
C SER A 19 33.67 -9.57 12.09
N SER A 20 33.09 -10.74 12.35
CA SER A 20 33.85 -11.94 12.70
C SER A 20 34.96 -12.13 11.66
N PRO A 21 36.25 -12.12 12.05
CA PRO A 21 37.34 -12.27 11.12
C PRO A 21 37.20 -13.63 10.44
N ALA A 22 37.16 -13.63 9.11
CA ALA A 22 37.05 -14.85 8.33
C ALA A 22 38.16 -15.83 8.75
N PRO A 23 37.86 -17.12 8.97
CA PRO A 23 38.89 -18.08 9.34
C PRO A 23 39.95 -18.13 8.23
N ALA A 24 41.19 -17.85 8.61
CA ALA A 24 42.33 -17.98 7.72
C ALA A 24 42.55 -19.47 7.45
N TYR A 25 42.00 -19.97 6.34
CA TYR A 25 42.27 -21.34 5.90
C TYR A 25 43.75 -21.45 5.53
N PRO A 26 44.49 -22.45 6.03
CA PRO A 26 45.85 -22.70 5.61
C PRO A 26 45.86 -22.99 4.11
N LEU A 27 46.68 -22.23 3.36
CA LEU A 27 46.93 -22.45 1.95
C LEU A 27 47.69 -23.76 1.81
N THR A 28 46.98 -24.88 1.63
CA THR A 28 47.60 -26.12 1.21
C THR A 28 48.02 -25.96 -0.26
N PRO A 29 49.27 -26.29 -0.62
CA PRO A 29 49.69 -26.33 -2.02
C PRO A 29 48.75 -27.23 -2.81
N ARG A 30 48.03 -26.66 -3.77
CA ARG A 30 47.11 -27.38 -4.64
C ARG A 30 47.93 -28.40 -5.45
N PRO A 31 47.67 -29.72 -5.35
CA PRO A 31 48.29 -30.69 -6.24
C PRO A 31 47.91 -30.36 -7.68
N ASP A 32 48.85 -30.49 -8.61
CA ASP A 32 48.71 -30.16 -10.04
C ASP A 32 47.65 -31.06 -10.72
N GLY A 33 46.39 -30.77 -10.44
CA GLY A 33 45.23 -31.36 -11.11
C GLY A 33 44.98 -30.70 -12.46
N PRO A 34 44.18 -31.34 -13.34
CA PRO A 34 43.87 -30.79 -14.66
C PRO A 34 43.32 -29.35 -14.57
N PRO A 35 43.58 -28.50 -15.58
CA PRO A 35 43.20 -27.09 -15.55
C PRO A 35 41.70 -26.98 -15.24
N ALA A 36 41.39 -26.24 -14.18
CA ALA A 36 40.01 -26.01 -13.77
C ALA A 36 39.23 -25.43 -14.96
N PRO A 37 38.01 -25.92 -15.24
CA PRO A 37 37.19 -25.34 -16.28
C PRO A 37 37.01 -23.84 -16.01
N LEU A 38 37.14 -23.02 -17.06
CA LEU A 38 37.26 -21.55 -17.06
C LEU A 38 36.02 -20.78 -16.54
N GLY A 39 35.17 -21.42 -15.72
CA GLY A 39 33.95 -20.85 -15.15
C GLY A 39 33.77 -21.11 -13.65
N ALA A 40 34.74 -21.71 -12.96
CA ALA A 40 34.64 -22.03 -11.53
C ALA A 40 35.08 -20.87 -10.60
N ALA A 41 35.06 -19.62 -11.09
CA ALA A 41 35.49 -18.43 -10.36
C ALA A 41 34.33 -17.63 -9.74
N ASP A 42 33.12 -18.17 -9.74
CA ASP A 42 31.98 -17.54 -9.10
C ASP A 42 32.02 -17.87 -7.60
N GLY A 43 32.71 -17.03 -6.83
CA GLY A 43 32.66 -17.04 -5.37
C GLY A 43 31.21 -16.91 -4.87
N PRO A 44 30.93 -17.27 -3.61
CA PRO A 44 29.57 -17.26 -3.07
C PRO A 44 28.97 -15.86 -3.21
N VAL A 45 27.94 -15.74 -4.05
CA VAL A 45 27.17 -14.51 -4.28
C VAL A 45 26.57 -14.08 -2.94
N ARG A 46 27.07 -12.97 -2.37
CA ARG A 46 26.43 -12.34 -1.21
C ARG A 46 25.15 -11.66 -1.66
N VAL A 47 24.02 -12.19 -1.20
CA VAL A 47 22.70 -11.57 -1.38
C VAL A 47 22.50 -10.59 -0.23
N GLU A 48 22.25 -9.32 -0.54
CA GLU A 48 22.00 -8.28 0.46
C GLU A 48 20.66 -8.51 1.18
N ALA A 49 20.65 -8.34 2.51
CA ALA A 49 19.44 -8.55 3.31
C ALA A 49 18.45 -7.39 3.11
N LYS A 50 17.19 -7.72 2.85
CA LYS A 50 16.10 -6.74 2.69
C LYS A 50 15.63 -6.25 4.06
N ASN A 51 15.34 -4.95 4.19
CA ASN A 51 14.87 -4.37 5.45
C ASN A 51 13.33 -4.47 5.57
N PRO A 52 12.79 -5.25 6.52
CA PRO A 52 11.35 -5.47 6.66
C PRO A 52 10.58 -4.20 7.08
N VAL A 53 11.20 -3.30 7.83
CA VAL A 53 10.55 -2.06 8.30
C VAL A 53 10.28 -1.13 7.13
N ILE A 54 11.23 -1.01 6.20
CA ILE A 54 11.07 -0.18 5.01
C ILE A 54 9.95 -0.73 4.13
N SER A 55 9.90 -2.04 3.91
CA SER A 55 8.82 -2.67 3.13
C SER A 55 7.44 -2.48 3.76
N LEU A 56 7.35 -2.47 5.10
CA LEU A 56 6.10 -2.19 5.82
C LEU A 56 5.67 -0.73 5.67
N VAL A 57 6.57 0.21 5.94
CA VAL A 57 6.27 1.65 5.83
C VAL A 57 5.91 2.03 4.40
N ALA A 58 6.56 1.42 3.40
CA ALA A 58 6.19 1.59 2.01
C ALA A 58 4.74 1.13 1.75
N SER A 59 4.35 -0.04 2.26
CA SER A 59 2.99 -0.57 2.13
C SER A 59 1.93 0.25 2.86
N PHE A 60 2.31 0.98 3.91
CA PHE A 60 1.40 1.88 4.64
C PHE A 60 0.92 3.04 3.76
N PHE A 61 1.79 3.62 2.93
CA PHE A 61 1.40 4.71 2.03
C PHE A 61 0.73 4.20 0.75
N VAL A 62 1.23 3.09 0.20
CA VAL A 62 0.70 2.49 -1.02
C VAL A 62 0.55 0.99 -0.82
N PRO A 63 -0.68 0.46 -0.71
CA PRO A 63 -0.91 -0.97 -0.54
C PRO A 63 -0.20 -1.79 -1.63
N GLY A 64 0.58 -2.79 -1.22
CA GLY A 64 1.34 -3.65 -2.12
C GLY A 64 2.76 -3.16 -2.45
N LEU A 65 3.15 -1.95 -2.03
CA LEU A 65 4.46 -1.37 -2.35
C LEU A 65 5.64 -2.13 -1.72
N GLY A 66 5.50 -2.61 -0.49
CA GLY A 66 6.52 -3.44 0.16
C GLY A 66 6.79 -4.74 -0.58
N SER A 67 5.78 -5.32 -1.22
CA SER A 67 5.95 -6.51 -2.06
C SER A 67 6.78 -6.22 -3.30
N PHE A 68 6.63 -5.02 -3.92
CA PHE A 68 7.52 -4.58 -5.01
C PHE A 68 8.97 -4.44 -4.54
N LEU A 69 9.21 -3.84 -3.38
CA LEU A 69 10.55 -3.72 -2.80
C LEU A 69 11.17 -5.09 -2.45
N ASN A 70 10.34 -6.05 -2.09
CA ASN A 70 10.74 -7.42 -1.82
C ASN A 70 11.00 -8.25 -3.09
N GLY A 71 10.74 -7.71 -4.29
CA GLY A 71 10.85 -8.45 -5.56
C GLY A 71 9.65 -9.33 -5.88
N ASP A 72 8.63 -9.32 -5.02
CA ASP A 72 7.37 -10.04 -5.17
C ASP A 72 6.35 -9.16 -5.92
N THR A 73 6.69 -8.78 -7.15
CA THR A 73 5.88 -7.85 -7.97
C THR A 73 4.46 -8.36 -8.19
N GLU A 74 4.30 -9.66 -8.43
CA GLU A 74 2.99 -10.29 -8.62
C GLU A 74 2.08 -10.08 -7.40
N ARG A 75 2.60 -10.31 -6.19
CA ARG A 75 1.85 -10.10 -4.94
C ARG A 75 1.51 -8.62 -4.75
N GLY A 76 2.45 -7.73 -5.07
CA GLY A 76 2.23 -6.28 -5.01
C GLY A 76 1.06 -5.83 -5.89
N ILE A 77 1.02 -6.31 -7.14
CA ILE A 77 -0.08 -6.02 -8.08
C ILE A 77 -1.41 -6.53 -7.56
N VAL A 78 -1.48 -7.78 -7.08
CA VAL A 78 -2.73 -8.35 -6.57
C VAL A 78 -3.28 -7.54 -5.39
N ILE A 79 -2.43 -7.18 -4.43
CA ILE A 79 -2.82 -6.37 -3.27
C ILE A 79 -3.32 -4.99 -3.71
N PHE A 80 -2.57 -4.32 -4.59
CA PHE A 80 -2.95 -3.00 -5.08
C PHE A 80 -4.26 -3.03 -5.88
N ALA A 81 -4.43 -4.00 -6.78
CA ALA A 81 -5.64 -4.17 -7.58
C ALA A 81 -6.87 -4.48 -6.70
N ALA A 82 -6.72 -5.36 -5.70
CA ALA A 82 -7.79 -5.65 -4.74
C ALA A 82 -8.18 -4.41 -3.92
N TYR A 83 -7.20 -3.59 -3.52
CA TYR A 83 -7.46 -2.32 -2.84
C TYR A 83 -8.25 -1.34 -3.71
N VAL A 84 -7.84 -1.14 -4.97
CA VAL A 84 -8.57 -0.28 -5.93
C VAL A 84 -9.97 -0.80 -6.20
N ALA A 85 -10.13 -2.11 -6.43
CA ALA A 85 -11.43 -2.73 -6.63
C ALA A 85 -12.35 -2.57 -5.40
N SER A 86 -11.80 -2.65 -4.19
CA SER A 86 -12.55 -2.43 -2.95
C SER A 86 -13.09 -0.99 -2.86
N TRP A 87 -12.29 0.00 -3.25
CA TRP A 87 -12.74 1.40 -3.31
C TRP A 87 -13.84 1.62 -4.34
N ILE A 88 -13.71 1.04 -5.53
CA ILE A 88 -14.75 1.12 -6.57
C ILE A 88 -16.03 0.45 -6.06
N GLY A 89 -15.92 -0.73 -5.45
CA GLY A 89 -17.04 -1.44 -4.85
C GLY A 89 -17.72 -0.64 -3.74
N TYR A 90 -16.95 -0.01 -2.86
CA TYR A 90 -17.47 0.88 -1.82
C TYR A 90 -18.24 2.07 -2.42
N ALA A 91 -17.67 2.75 -3.42
CA ALA A 91 -18.31 3.89 -4.06
C ALA A 91 -19.65 3.50 -4.73
N LEU A 92 -19.67 2.37 -5.44
CA LEU A 92 -20.88 1.83 -6.05
C LEU A 92 -21.93 1.44 -5.00
N LEU A 93 -21.51 0.79 -3.91
CA LEU A 93 -22.40 0.38 -2.84
C LEU A 93 -23.04 1.59 -2.15
N VAL A 94 -22.26 2.63 -1.84
CA VAL A 94 -22.78 3.89 -1.28
C VAL A 94 -23.74 4.54 -2.26
N TRP A 95 -23.41 4.60 -3.55
CA TRP A 95 -24.29 5.19 -4.55
C TRP A 95 -25.62 4.45 -4.67
N VAL A 96 -25.61 3.12 -4.60
CA VAL A 96 -26.83 2.32 -4.60
C VAL A 96 -27.60 2.51 -3.29
N LEU A 97 -26.98 2.36 -2.13
CA LEU A 97 -27.67 2.43 -0.85
C LEU A 97 -28.22 3.83 -0.56
N VAL A 98 -27.40 4.86 -0.74
CA VAL A 98 -27.79 6.26 -0.49
C VAL A 98 -28.63 6.77 -1.65
N GLY A 99 -28.17 6.58 -2.90
CA GLY A 99 -28.87 7.09 -4.07
C GLY A 99 -30.28 6.54 -4.17
N PHE A 100 -30.49 5.24 -4.00
CA PHE A 100 -31.83 4.64 -4.10
C PHE A 100 -32.75 5.05 -2.94
N LEU A 101 -32.19 5.28 -1.75
CA LEU A 101 -32.96 5.78 -0.60
C LEU A 101 -33.46 7.22 -0.83
N PHE A 102 -32.64 8.09 -1.42
CA PHE A 102 -32.98 9.49 -1.66
C PHE A 102 -33.62 9.74 -3.04
N LEU A 103 -33.58 8.77 -3.96
CA LEU A 103 -34.15 8.89 -5.31
C LEU A 103 -35.65 9.26 -5.30
N PRO A 104 -36.53 8.65 -4.48
CA PRO A 104 -37.95 9.03 -4.46
C PRO A 104 -38.17 10.47 -4.01
N VAL A 105 -37.37 10.94 -3.04
CA VAL A 105 -37.44 12.32 -2.54
C VAL A 105 -36.99 13.29 -3.63
N ALA A 106 -35.87 12.99 -4.30
CA ALA A 106 -35.36 13.80 -5.39
C ALA A 106 -36.37 13.89 -6.55
N LEU A 107 -36.98 12.75 -6.94
CA LEU A 107 -38.03 12.70 -7.95
C LEU A 107 -39.29 13.46 -7.52
N GLY A 108 -39.65 13.40 -6.23
CA GLY A 108 -40.78 14.15 -5.67
C GLY A 108 -40.56 15.67 -5.74
N ILE A 109 -39.38 16.14 -5.32
CA ILE A 109 -39.01 17.57 -5.40
C ILE A 109 -38.98 18.02 -6.86
N TRP A 110 -38.39 17.24 -7.74
CA TRP A 110 -38.31 17.55 -9.16
C TRP A 110 -39.70 17.63 -9.81
N GLY A 111 -40.53 16.61 -9.58
CA GLY A 111 -41.91 16.58 -10.09
C GLY A 111 -42.77 17.72 -9.53
N TYR A 112 -42.63 18.02 -8.24
CA TYR A 112 -43.30 19.17 -7.63
C TYR A 112 -42.83 20.49 -8.24
N GLY A 113 -41.53 20.65 -8.49
CA GLY A 113 -40.97 21.81 -9.16
C GLY A 113 -41.55 22.02 -10.56
N MET A 114 -41.69 20.95 -11.35
CA MET A 114 -42.36 21.00 -12.65
C MET A 114 -43.83 21.39 -12.53
N TYR A 115 -44.56 20.78 -11.60
CA TYR A 115 -45.97 21.11 -11.35
C TYR A 115 -46.14 22.59 -10.97
N HIS A 116 -45.32 23.09 -10.03
CA HIS A 116 -45.34 24.48 -9.61
C HIS A 116 -45.02 25.43 -10.77
N ALA A 117 -44.02 25.12 -11.60
CA ALA A 117 -43.67 25.92 -12.77
C ALA A 117 -44.81 25.98 -13.80
N TYR A 118 -45.46 24.84 -14.07
CA TYR A 118 -46.60 24.77 -14.98
C TYR A 118 -47.77 25.63 -14.49
N ARG A 119 -48.18 25.45 -13.24
CA ARG A 119 -49.28 26.23 -12.63
C ARG A 119 -48.95 27.73 -12.55
N GLY A 120 -47.68 28.07 -12.33
CA GLY A 120 -47.21 29.45 -12.36
C GLY A 120 -47.39 30.09 -13.74
N ALA A 121 -47.06 29.35 -14.80
CA ALA A 121 -47.27 29.81 -16.18
C ALA A 121 -48.76 29.97 -16.52
N GLU A 122 -49.61 29.00 -16.17
CA GLU A 122 -51.07 29.12 -16.38
C GLU A 122 -51.65 30.34 -15.65
N ALA A 123 -51.28 30.55 -14.38
CA ALA A 123 -51.76 31.67 -13.60
C ALA A 123 -51.30 33.02 -14.19
N TRP A 124 -50.08 33.07 -14.75
CA TRP A 124 -49.59 34.27 -15.43
C TRP A 124 -50.34 34.52 -16.75
N ASN A 125 -50.54 33.49 -17.57
CA ASN A 125 -51.29 33.58 -18.83
C ASN A 125 -52.73 34.06 -18.61
N ALA A 126 -53.42 33.50 -17.61
CA ALA A 126 -54.78 33.89 -17.25
C ALA A 126 -54.90 35.36 -16.84
N ARG A 127 -53.86 35.92 -16.19
CA ARG A 127 -53.82 37.35 -15.81
C ARG A 127 -53.52 38.27 -16.98
N HIS A 128 -52.83 37.79 -18.01
CA HIS A 128 -52.41 38.60 -19.15
C HIS A 128 -53.24 38.34 -20.42
N GLY A 129 -54.31 37.54 -20.31
CA GLY A 129 -55.21 37.24 -21.43
C GLY A 129 -54.57 36.40 -22.54
N VAL A 130 -53.47 35.68 -22.24
CA VAL A 130 -52.82 34.77 -23.18
C VAL A 130 -53.59 33.45 -23.16
N LEU A 131 -54.41 33.20 -24.19
CA LEU A 131 -55.11 31.94 -24.38
C LEU A 131 -54.17 30.95 -25.09
N VAL A 132 -53.72 29.92 -24.37
CA VAL A 132 -52.96 28.77 -24.90
C VAL A 132 -53.65 27.48 -24.54
#